data_AF-A0A7S3FDZ7-F1
#
_entry.id   AF-A0A7S3FDZ7-F1
#
_cell.length_a   1.000
_cell.length_b   1.000
_cell.length_c   1.000
_cell.angle_alpha   90.00
_cell.angle_beta   90.00
_cell.angle_gamma   90.00
#
_symmetry.space_group_name_H-M   'P 1'
#
loop_
_entity.id
_entity.type
_entity.pdbx_description
1 polymer ?
#
loop_
_entity_poly.entity_id
_entity_poly.type
_entity_poly.pdbx_seq_one_letter_code
_entity_poly.pdbx_strand_id
1 'polypeptide(L)'
;AQDLLPGSAIAVFTCYRHPERATPPPRKLVIQPKAVDSGAGFEIPLPHNTVVTWSLETNQRFRHKIVLDTAASPPDNEWLGVTFRTSSTYVLSRAHGEGGQERAVFEDGTPLTLATDAQAKQLYQLRGRENAELDFTYPPLPFTVSPSDILPPRPASITPDDGSPKGPDTIGGGGGDR
;
A
#
# COMPACT_ATOMS: atom_id res chain seq x y z
N ALA A 1 15.12 2.00 3.01
CA ALA A 1 13.73 1.81 3.47
C ALA A 1 13.12 3.20 3.67
N GLN A 2 12.17 3.60 2.83
CA GLN A 2 11.47 4.88 3.00
C GLN A 2 10.72 4.86 4.34
N ASP A 3 11.16 5.74 5.24
CA ASP A 3 10.52 6.08 6.50
C ASP A 3 9.95 4.87 7.26
N LEU A 4 10.83 3.98 7.72
CA LEU A 4 10.44 2.83 8.54
C LEU A 4 11.09 2.92 9.93
N LEU A 5 10.29 2.67 10.97
CA LEU A 5 10.76 2.63 12.34
C LEU A 5 11.87 1.56 12.50
N PRO A 6 13.05 1.89 13.06
CA PRO A 6 14.10 0.92 13.32
C PRO A 6 13.59 -0.28 14.13
N GLY A 7 14.01 -1.49 13.75
CA GLY A 7 13.56 -2.73 14.39
C GLY A 7 12.14 -3.18 14.04
N SER A 8 11.39 -2.43 13.21
CA SER A 8 10.08 -2.86 12.74
C SER A 8 10.16 -3.93 11.64
N ALA A 9 9.00 -4.31 11.11
CA ALA A 9 8.86 -5.25 10.00
C ALA A 9 7.93 -4.66 8.93
N ILE A 10 8.06 -5.18 7.72
CA ILE A 10 7.11 -4.97 6.63
C ILE A 10 6.27 -6.23 6.53
N ALA A 11 4.96 -6.07 6.32
CA ALA A 11 4.05 -7.17 6.08
C ALA A 11 3.24 -6.92 4.81
N VAL A 12 3.14 -7.91 3.94
CA VAL A 12 2.25 -7.89 2.77
C VAL A 12 1.15 -8.89 2.99
N PHE A 13 -0.07 -8.39 3.13
CA PHE A 13 -1.29 -9.18 3.07
C PHE A 13 -1.76 -9.31 1.62
N THR A 14 -2.25 -10.49 1.26
CA THR A 14 -2.82 -10.80 -0.05
C THR A 14 -4.19 -11.44 0.10
N CYS A 15 -5.16 -10.94 -0.66
CA CYS A 15 -6.43 -11.64 -0.89
C CYS A 15 -6.90 -11.50 -2.34
N TYR A 16 -7.85 -12.34 -2.70
CA TYR A 16 -8.42 -12.48 -4.04
C TYR A 16 -9.94 -12.53 -3.93
N ARG A 17 -10.65 -11.94 -4.89
CA ARG A 17 -12.12 -11.98 -4.92
C ARG A 17 -12.65 -13.41 -5.06
N HIS A 18 -11.99 -14.23 -5.87
CA HIS A 18 -12.37 -15.62 -6.16
C HIS A 18 -11.22 -16.58 -5.76
N PRO A 19 -11.14 -17.04 -4.49
CA PRO A 19 -10.03 -17.86 -3.99
C PRO A 19 -9.82 -19.16 -4.76
N GLU A 20 -10.91 -19.77 -5.23
CA GLU A 20 -10.92 -21.01 -6.01
C GLU A 20 -10.24 -20.87 -7.37
N ARG A 21 -10.21 -19.65 -7.93
CA ARG A 21 -9.53 -19.32 -9.19
C ARG A 21 -8.07 -18.93 -8.98
N ALA A 22 -7.64 -18.79 -7.73
CA ALA A 22 -6.29 -18.39 -7.34
C ALA A 22 -5.43 -19.57 -6.86
N THR A 23 -5.72 -20.78 -7.34
CA THR A 23 -4.95 -21.99 -7.04
C THR A 23 -4.51 -22.66 -8.35
N PRO A 24 -3.21 -22.64 -8.71
CA PRO A 24 -2.09 -22.06 -7.94
C PRO A 24 -2.15 -20.52 -7.86
N PRO A 25 -1.47 -19.89 -6.88
CA PRO A 25 -1.49 -18.44 -6.71
C PRO A 25 -0.96 -17.71 -7.96
N PRO A 26 -1.71 -16.78 -8.55
CA PRO A 26 -1.30 -16.11 -9.77
C PRO A 26 -0.25 -15.03 -9.51
N ARG A 27 0.00 -14.65 -8.25
CA ARG A 27 1.03 -13.66 -7.88
C ARG A 27 2.08 -14.27 -6.98
N LYS A 28 3.28 -13.74 -7.12
CA LYS A 28 4.43 -14.09 -6.31
C LYS A 28 5.26 -12.86 -5.98
N LEU A 29 5.91 -12.90 -4.83
CA LEU A 29 6.92 -11.95 -4.42
C LEU A 29 8.27 -12.46 -4.93
N VAL A 30 8.83 -11.78 -5.92
CA VAL A 30 10.18 -12.04 -6.43
C VAL A 30 11.17 -11.27 -5.53
N ILE A 31 12.15 -11.98 -4.99
CA ILE A 31 13.16 -11.45 -4.07
C ILE A 31 14.53 -11.60 -4.72
N GLN A 32 15.28 -10.51 -4.77
CA GLN A 32 16.63 -10.48 -5.34
C GLN A 32 17.61 -9.82 -4.37
N PRO A 33 18.77 -10.42 -4.09
CA PRO A 33 19.81 -9.75 -3.33
C PRO A 33 20.25 -8.46 -4.04
N LYS A 34 20.55 -7.40 -3.26
CA LYS A 34 21.15 -6.18 -3.82
C LYS A 34 22.63 -6.34 -4.14
N ALA A 35 23.35 -7.14 -3.36
CA ALA A 35 24.75 -7.43 -3.57
C ALA A 35 24.94 -8.56 -4.58
N VAL A 36 25.81 -8.33 -5.57
CA VAL A 36 25.99 -9.20 -6.74
C VAL A 36 26.49 -10.60 -6.37
N ASP A 37 27.21 -10.74 -5.26
CA ASP A 37 27.83 -12.00 -4.82
C ASP A 37 26.99 -12.77 -3.79
N SER A 38 25.76 -12.32 -3.49
CA SER A 38 24.93 -12.87 -2.40
C SER A 38 24.01 -14.03 -2.82
N GLY A 39 24.25 -14.63 -3.98
CA GLY A 39 23.50 -15.79 -4.48
C GLY A 39 22.30 -15.45 -5.36
N ALA A 40 21.54 -16.47 -5.75
CA ALA A 40 20.39 -16.32 -6.63
C ALA A 40 19.17 -15.75 -5.88
N GLY A 41 18.35 -15.00 -6.61
CA GLY A 41 17.02 -14.61 -6.13
C GLY A 41 16.09 -15.81 -5.99
N PHE A 42 14.98 -15.61 -5.26
CA PHE A 42 13.96 -16.63 -5.05
C PHE A 42 12.57 -16.01 -5.07
N GLU A 43 11.54 -16.86 -5.12
CA GLU A 43 10.15 -16.45 -5.24
C GLU A 43 9.33 -17.01 -4.08
N ILE A 44 8.40 -16.20 -3.56
CA ILE A 44 7.41 -16.61 -2.58
C ILE A 44 6.02 -16.47 -3.23
N PRO A 45 5.28 -17.57 -3.49
CA PRO A 45 3.89 -17.48 -3.93
C PRO A 45 3.05 -16.69 -2.93
N LEU A 46 2.02 -15.97 -3.40
CA LEU A 46 1.12 -15.18 -2.55
C LEU A 46 -0.30 -15.75 -2.59
N PRO A 47 -0.60 -16.81 -1.81
CA PRO A 47 -1.94 -17.40 -1.77
C PRO A 47 -2.98 -16.46 -1.16
N HIS A 48 -4.26 -16.77 -1.40
CA HIS A 48 -5.37 -16.09 -0.75
C HIS A 48 -5.27 -16.08 0.78
N ASN A 49 -5.55 -14.94 1.40
CA ASN A 49 -5.55 -14.70 2.84
C ASN A 49 -4.23 -15.07 3.53
N THR A 50 -3.12 -14.69 2.92
CA THR A 50 -1.79 -14.90 3.50
C THR A 50 -1.11 -13.58 3.81
N VAL A 51 -0.16 -13.64 4.74
CA VAL A 51 0.73 -12.55 5.09
C VAL A 51 2.17 -13.02 4.93
N VAL A 52 2.96 -12.27 4.17
CA VAL A 52 4.42 -12.44 4.12
C VAL A 52 5.06 -11.29 4.88
N THR A 53 5.91 -11.59 5.85
CA THR A 53 6.59 -10.59 6.69
C THR A 53 8.10 -10.67 6.55
N TRP A 54 8.79 -9.54 6.60
CA TRP A 54 10.25 -9.49 6.66
C TRP A 54 10.75 -8.28 7.46
N SER A 55 11.96 -8.39 7.99
CA SER A 55 12.58 -7.34 8.80
C SER A 55 13.11 -6.19 7.94
N LEU A 56 13.39 -5.05 8.58
CA LEU A 56 14.10 -3.94 7.93
C LEU A 56 15.49 -4.34 7.43
N GLU A 57 16.20 -5.20 8.14
CA GLU A 57 17.50 -5.73 7.72
C GLU A 57 17.37 -6.53 6.42
N THR A 58 16.36 -7.38 6.31
CA THR A 58 16.04 -8.06 5.05
C THR A 58 15.71 -7.05 3.95
N ASN A 59 14.92 -6.02 4.26
CA ASN A 59 14.57 -4.98 3.29
C ASN A 59 15.79 -4.18 2.77
N GLN A 60 16.83 -4.01 3.60
CA GLN A 60 18.08 -3.36 3.18
C GLN A 60 18.89 -4.23 2.23
N ARG A 61 18.93 -5.54 2.47
CA ARG A 61 19.75 -6.49 1.70
C ARG A 61 19.09 -6.98 0.40
N PHE A 62 17.76 -6.96 0.31
CA PHE A 62 17.02 -7.52 -0.81
C PHE A 62 16.07 -6.51 -1.46
N ARG A 63 15.95 -6.59 -2.79
CA ARG A 63 14.89 -5.96 -3.57
C ARG A 63 13.74 -6.96 -3.68
N HIS A 64 12.52 -6.45 -3.66
CA HIS A 64 11.33 -7.26 -3.73
C HIS A 64 10.33 -6.66 -4.73
N LYS A 65 9.68 -7.51 -5.52
CA LYS A 65 8.68 -7.09 -6.51
C LYS A 65 7.55 -8.11 -6.55
N ILE A 66 6.31 -7.65 -6.43
CA ILE A 66 5.15 -8.49 -6.67
C ILE A 66 4.92 -8.54 -8.18
N VAL A 67 4.84 -9.74 -8.74
CA VAL A 67 4.57 -9.96 -10.17
C VAL A 67 3.36 -10.88 -10.33
N LEU A 68 2.61 -10.64 -11.41
CA LEU A 68 1.62 -11.58 -11.92
C LEU A 68 2.34 -12.59 -12.80
N ASP A 69 2.16 -13.88 -12.52
CA ASP A 69 2.71 -14.95 -13.34
C ASP A 69 1.85 -15.12 -14.61
N THR A 70 2.27 -14.45 -15.69
CA THR A 70 1.55 -14.47 -16.97
C THR A 70 1.76 -15.77 -17.74
N ALA A 71 2.83 -16.53 -17.46
CA ALA A 71 3.10 -17.80 -18.11
C ALA A 71 2.01 -18.84 -17.79
N ALA A 72 1.38 -18.72 -16.62
CA ALA A 72 0.27 -19.57 -16.20
C ALA A 72 -1.08 -19.20 -16.85
N SER A 73 -1.15 -18.12 -17.64
CA SER A 73 -2.41 -17.56 -18.20
C SER A 73 -3.56 -17.58 -17.18
N PRO A 74 -3.36 -16.95 -16.00
CA PRO A 74 -4.31 -17.07 -14.91
C PRO A 74 -5.65 -16.44 -15.30
N PRO A 75 -6.77 -17.01 -14.83
CA PRO A 75 -8.09 -16.42 -15.04
C PRO A 75 -8.13 -15.01 -14.44
N ASP A 76 -8.94 -14.14 -15.04
CA ASP A 76 -9.17 -12.81 -14.47
C ASP A 76 -9.76 -12.94 -13.06
N ASN A 77 -9.09 -12.29 -12.10
CA ASN A 77 -9.42 -12.35 -10.69
C ASN A 77 -8.85 -11.11 -9.99
N GLU A 78 -9.75 -10.33 -9.40
CA GLU A 78 -9.36 -9.14 -8.66
C GLU A 78 -8.52 -9.52 -7.43
N TRP A 79 -7.41 -8.81 -7.27
CA TRP A 79 -6.44 -9.03 -6.20
C TRP A 79 -6.27 -7.75 -5.38
N LEU A 80 -6.33 -7.90 -4.07
CA LEU A 80 -5.98 -6.84 -3.12
C LEU A 80 -4.69 -7.22 -2.40
N GLY A 81 -3.67 -6.37 -2.56
CA GLY A 81 -2.44 -6.42 -1.79
C GLY A 81 -2.36 -5.23 -0.84
N VAL A 82 -2.20 -5.48 0.45
CA VAL A 82 -1.99 -4.42 1.46
C VAL A 82 -0.59 -4.57 2.02
N THR A 83 0.21 -3.51 1.91
CA THR A 83 1.55 -3.46 2.52
C THR A 83 1.49 -2.65 3.80
N PHE A 84 1.65 -3.32 4.93
CA PHE A 84 1.76 -2.67 6.23
C PHE A 84 3.21 -2.28 6.50
N ARG A 85 3.37 -1.06 7.00
CA ARG A 85 4.65 -0.44 7.35
C ARG A 85 4.46 0.33 8.64
N THR A 86 5.46 0.28 9.51
CA THR A 86 5.51 1.17 10.67
C THR A 86 6.41 2.34 10.32
N SER A 87 5.82 3.53 10.20
CA SER A 87 6.57 4.74 9.87
C SER A 87 7.45 5.18 11.05
N SER A 88 8.63 5.72 10.75
CA SER A 88 9.48 6.41 11.75
C SER A 88 9.04 7.86 12.00
N THR A 89 8.18 8.39 11.14
CA THR A 89 7.75 9.78 11.16
C THR A 89 6.29 9.86 11.55
N TYR A 90 6.01 10.53 12.67
CA TYR A 90 4.64 10.76 13.10
C TYR A 90 4.10 12.07 12.50
N VAL A 91 2.93 12.00 11.87
CA VAL A 91 2.23 13.15 11.28
C VAL A 91 0.97 13.44 12.10
N LEU A 92 0.88 14.67 12.57
CA LEU A 92 -0.22 15.19 13.37
C LEU A 92 -1.12 16.07 12.50
N SER A 93 -2.43 16.03 12.75
CA SER A 93 -3.35 17.07 12.27
C SER A 93 -3.50 18.14 13.33
N ARG A 94 -3.18 19.40 13.02
CA ARG A 94 -3.34 20.54 13.93
C ARG A 94 -4.09 21.68 13.26
N ALA A 95 -4.98 22.33 14.01
CA ALA A 95 -5.66 23.55 13.57
C ALA A 95 -4.63 24.68 13.37
N HIS A 96 -4.76 25.44 12.29
CA HIS A 96 -3.83 26.49 11.92
C HIS A 96 -4.56 27.75 11.47
N GLY A 97 -4.19 28.91 12.05
CA GLY A 97 -4.75 30.22 11.73
C GLY A 97 -6.15 30.47 12.33
N GLU A 98 -6.64 31.70 12.20
CA GLU A 98 -7.91 32.16 12.79
C GLU A 98 -9.16 31.42 12.24
N GLY A 99 -9.02 30.73 11.10
CA GLY A 99 -10.08 29.93 10.47
C GLY A 99 -10.08 28.44 10.86
N GLY A 100 -9.20 27.98 11.75
CA GLY A 100 -9.20 26.61 12.27
C GLY A 100 -8.94 25.51 11.23
N GLN A 101 -8.36 25.83 10.07
CA GLN A 101 -8.07 24.83 9.05
C GLN A 101 -7.00 23.85 9.56
N GLU A 102 -7.30 22.56 9.46
CA GLU A 102 -6.36 21.52 9.84
C GLU A 102 -5.21 21.40 8.83
N ARG A 103 -3.99 21.26 9.34
CA ARG A 103 -2.78 21.01 8.57
C ARG A 103 -2.02 19.82 9.13
N ALA A 104 -1.49 19.01 8.21
CA ALA A 104 -0.53 17.97 8.53
C ALA A 104 0.80 18.60 8.94
N VAL A 105 1.28 18.27 10.14
CA VAL A 105 2.55 18.76 10.70
C VAL A 105 3.31 17.61 11.33
N PHE A 106 4.63 17.68 11.31
CA PHE A 106 5.48 16.78 12.09
C PHE A 106 5.44 17.14 13.58
N GLU A 107 6.05 16.30 14.40
CA GLU A 107 6.10 16.49 15.86
C GLU A 107 6.77 17.81 16.27
N ASP A 108 7.78 18.25 15.52
CA ASP A 108 8.48 19.52 15.70
C ASP A 108 7.68 20.75 15.23
N GLY A 109 6.48 20.55 14.68
CA GLY A 109 5.62 21.59 14.14
C GLY A 109 5.90 21.98 12.70
N THR A 110 6.93 21.39 12.06
CA THR A 110 7.22 21.60 10.64
C THR A 110 6.03 21.13 9.78
N PRO A 111 5.50 21.93 8.84
CA PRO A 111 4.40 21.49 7.98
C PRO A 111 4.82 20.39 7.00
N LEU A 112 3.98 19.36 6.84
CA LEU A 112 4.08 18.41 5.74
C LEU A 112 3.34 19.00 4.53
N THR A 113 4.04 19.15 3.40
CA THR A 113 3.50 19.80 2.20
C THR A 113 3.44 18.86 1.00
N LEU A 114 2.60 19.17 0.00
CA LEU A 114 2.63 18.44 -1.26
C LEU A 114 3.89 18.82 -2.05
N ALA A 115 4.58 17.83 -2.58
CA ALA A 115 5.80 18.00 -3.35
C ALA A 115 5.52 18.80 -4.64
N THR A 116 6.40 19.75 -4.93
CA THR A 116 6.55 20.34 -6.27
C THR A 116 7.11 19.31 -7.25
N ASP A 117 7.00 19.56 -8.56
CA ASP A 117 7.56 18.67 -9.59
C ASP A 117 9.06 18.39 -9.40
N ALA A 118 9.82 19.41 -8.97
CA ALA A 118 11.25 19.26 -8.70
C ALA A 118 11.50 18.34 -7.49
N GLN A 119 10.74 18.53 -6.40
CA GLN A 119 10.80 17.69 -5.21
C GLN A 119 10.35 16.25 -5.48
N ALA A 120 9.32 16.06 -6.30
CA ALA A 120 8.87 14.74 -6.73
C ALA A 120 9.97 14.01 -7.50
N LYS A 121 10.65 14.68 -8.45
CA LYS A 121 11.81 14.14 -9.17
C LYS A 121 12.94 13.76 -8.23
N GLN A 122 13.27 14.60 -7.26
CA GLN A 122 14.26 14.29 -6.22
C GLN A 122 13.86 13.02 -5.44
N LEU A 123 12.59 12.89 -5.06
CA LEU A 123 12.11 11.70 -4.34
C LEU A 123 12.28 10.42 -5.17
N TYR A 124 12.03 10.46 -6.48
CA TYR A 124 12.27 9.32 -7.36
C TYR A 124 13.75 8.95 -7.47
N GLN A 125 14.66 9.92 -7.48
CA GLN A 125 16.10 9.66 -7.45
C GLN A 125 16.52 9.00 -6.13
N LEU A 126 16.00 9.47 -4.99
CA LEU A 126 16.24 8.87 -3.67
C LEU A 126 15.73 7.42 -3.60
N ARG A 127 14.55 7.13 -4.17
CA ARG A 127 14.02 5.75 -4.30
C ARG A 127 14.93 4.86 -5.17
N GLY A 128 15.53 5.41 -6.22
CA GLY A 128 16.52 4.69 -7.02
C GLY A 128 17.74 4.29 -6.20
N ARG A 129 18.30 5.23 -5.44
CA ARG A 129 19.42 5.01 -4.53
C ARG A 129 19.09 4.00 -3.44
N GLU A 130 17.93 4.14 -2.79
CA GLU A 130 17.41 3.19 -1.80
C GLU A 130 17.40 1.75 -2.32
N ASN A 131 16.98 1.55 -3.58
CA ASN A 131 16.91 0.23 -4.19
C ASN A 131 18.29 -0.33 -4.56
N ALA A 132 19.27 0.52 -4.83
CA ALA A 132 20.61 0.12 -5.26
C ALA A 132 21.60 -0.07 -4.09
N GLU A 133 21.57 0.83 -3.12
CA GLU A 133 22.52 0.93 -2.02
C GLU A 133 22.03 0.09 -0.81
N LEU A 134 22.97 -0.51 -0.07
CA LEU A 134 22.69 -1.28 1.14
C LEU A 134 22.42 -0.36 2.35
N ASP A 135 23.21 0.71 2.47
CA ASP A 135 23.24 1.60 3.64
C ASP A 135 22.57 2.96 3.38
N PHE A 136 21.64 3.01 2.43
CA PHE A 136 20.96 4.25 2.08
C PHE A 136 20.07 4.75 3.21
N THR A 137 20.31 5.98 3.62
CA THR A 137 19.49 6.71 4.59
C THR A 137 18.79 7.87 3.88
N TYR A 138 17.48 7.98 4.08
CA TYR A 138 16.71 9.09 3.56
C TYR A 138 17.09 10.39 4.30
N PRO A 139 17.30 11.51 3.59
CA PRO A 139 17.34 12.81 4.26
C PRO A 139 15.93 13.14 4.82
N PRO A 140 15.82 14.09 5.76
CA PRO A 140 14.52 14.63 6.15
C PRO A 140 13.77 15.19 4.94
N LEU A 141 12.50 14.80 4.79
CA LEU A 141 11.64 15.21 3.68
C LEU A 141 10.39 15.90 4.21
N PRO A 142 10.30 17.24 4.19
CA PRO A 142 9.12 17.96 4.69
C PRO A 142 7.97 17.99 3.66
N PHE A 143 7.94 17.02 2.75
CA PHE A 143 6.98 16.94 1.67
C PHE A 143 6.64 15.50 1.29
N THR A 144 5.47 15.33 0.69
CA THR A 144 4.94 14.06 0.19
C THR A 144 4.45 14.20 -1.26
N VAL A 145 4.51 13.10 -2.02
CA VAL A 145 3.91 13.03 -3.37
C VAL A 145 2.46 12.55 -3.35
N SER A 146 1.96 12.11 -2.18
CA SER A 146 0.61 11.59 -2.01
C SER A 146 -0.28 12.68 -1.40
N PRO A 147 -1.28 13.20 -2.13
CA PRO A 147 -2.22 14.17 -1.58
C PRO A 147 -3.01 13.64 -0.38
N SER A 148 -3.18 12.32 -0.26
CA SER A 148 -3.89 11.71 0.85
C SER A 148 -3.15 11.86 2.18
N ASP A 149 -1.82 11.98 2.16
CA ASP A 149 -0.99 12.07 3.37
C ASP A 149 -1.20 13.40 4.12
N ILE A 150 -1.71 14.43 3.45
CA ILE A 150 -2.00 15.74 4.04
C ILE A 150 -3.48 15.92 4.41
N LEU A 151 -4.31 14.89 4.18
CA LEU A 151 -5.72 14.93 4.56
C LEU A 151 -5.85 14.54 6.04
N PRO A 152 -6.67 15.27 6.81
CA PRO A 152 -6.93 14.88 8.19
C PRO A 152 -7.72 13.55 8.21
N PRO A 153 -7.45 12.67 9.20
CA PRO A 153 -8.24 11.46 9.37
C PRO A 153 -9.68 11.86 9.68
N ARG A 154 -10.60 11.53 8.76
CA ARG A 154 -12.03 11.74 9.01
C ARG A 154 -12.56 10.55 9.80
N PRO A 155 -13.46 10.77 10.79
CA PRO A 155 -14.20 9.69 11.39
C PRO A 155 -14.88 8.87 10.29
N ALA A 156 -14.81 7.55 10.37
CA ALA A 156 -15.59 6.71 9.47
C ALA A 156 -17.07 7.03 9.69
N SER A 157 -17.77 7.46 8.63
CA SER A 157 -19.22 7.50 8.64
C SER A 157 -19.71 6.06 8.55
N ILE A 158 -19.77 5.38 9.69
CA ILE A 158 -20.48 4.11 9.79
C ILE A 158 -21.96 4.49 9.75
N THR A 159 -22.55 4.56 8.56
CA THR A 159 -23.99 4.38 8.45
C THR A 159 -24.24 2.92 8.78
N PRO A 160 -25.00 2.59 9.85
CA PRO A 160 -25.46 1.24 10.05
C PRO A 160 -26.20 0.83 8.77
N ASP A 161 -25.81 -0.32 8.22
CA ASP A 161 -26.64 -1.03 7.25
C ASP A 161 -27.94 -1.34 7.99
N ASP A 162 -28.96 -0.51 7.79
CA ASP A 162 -30.29 -0.80 8.31
C ASP A 162 -30.73 -2.02 7.52
N GLY A 163 -30.74 -3.20 8.15
CA GLY A 163 -31.09 -4.48 7.51
C GLY A 163 -32.53 -4.56 6.99
N SER A 164 -33.10 -3.46 6.54
CA SER A 164 -34.31 -3.32 5.76
C SER A 164 -34.19 -4.22 4.53
N PRO A 165 -34.97 -5.32 4.46
CA PRO A 165 -34.98 -6.17 3.28
C PRO A 165 -35.45 -5.33 2.09
N LYS A 166 -34.68 -5.34 1.00
CA LYS A 166 -35.16 -4.84 -0.28
C LYS A 166 -36.43 -5.63 -0.61
N GLY A 167 -37.56 -4.93 -0.60
CA GLY A 167 -38.86 -5.52 -0.91
C GLY A 167 -38.81 -6.24 -2.26
N PRO A 168 -39.62 -7.30 -2.45
CA PRO A 168 -39.56 -8.10 -3.66
C PRO A 168 -39.87 -7.22 -4.88
N ASP A 169 -38.96 -7.23 -5.84
CA ASP A 169 -39.22 -6.74 -7.19
C ASP A 169 -40.50 -7.41 -7.68
N THR A 170 -41.57 -6.62 -7.82
CA THR A 170 -42.80 -7.06 -8.46
C THR A 170 -42.48 -7.41 -9.91
N ILE A 171 -42.28 -8.70 -10.17
CA ILE A 171 -42.37 -9.28 -11.50
C ILE A 171 -43.84 -9.21 -11.90
N GLY A 172 -44.23 -8.10 -12.53
CA GLY A 172 -45.52 -7.95 -13.20
C GLY A 172 -45.54 -8.77 -14.49
N GLY A 173 -45.77 -10.09 -14.36
CA GLY A 173 -46.24 -10.92 -15.45
C GLY A 173 -47.74 -10.70 -15.63
N GLY A 174 -48.14 -10.18 -16.79
CA GLY A 174 -49.53 -10.08 -17.21
C GLY A 174 -49.61 -10.21 -18.73
N GLY A 175 -49.87 -11.44 -19.20
CA GLY A 175 -50.21 -11.71 -20.59
C GLY A 175 -51.71 -11.61 -20.84
N GLY A 176 -52.07 -11.39 -22.12
CA GLY A 176 -53.38 -11.66 -22.73
C GLY A 176 -54.40 -10.51 -22.69
N ASP A 177 -54.72 -9.88 -23.82
CA ASP A 177 -55.72 -10.40 -24.78
C ASP A 177 -56.06 -9.36 -25.88
N ARG A 178 -56.29 -9.90 -27.09
CA ARG A 178 -56.80 -9.31 -28.35
C ARG A 178 -55.79 -8.77 -29.36
#